data_AF-A0A850B2K9-F1
#
_entry.id   AF-A0A850B2K9-F1
#
_cell.length_a   1.000
_cell.length_b   1.000
_cell.length_c   1.000
_cell.angle_alpha   90.00
_cell.angle_beta   90.00
_cell.angle_gamma   90.00
#
_symmetry.space_group_name_H-M   'P 1'
#
loop_
_entity.id
_entity.type
_entity.pdbx_description
1 polymer ?
#
loop_
_entity_poly.entity_id
_entity_poly.type
_entity_poly.pdbx_seq_one_letter_code
_entity_poly.pdbx_strand_id
1 'polypeptide(L)'
;MKRRTIVTATFVAGLYYLLVFLLPPRIGGSADADGASGATLVHRPGSAQETVIYTGTRTDRFPVLLEASKKGTGPKRLLLAPAFNRPDDYRGAMNPQFVAPNRLYYIGLGWDDRIPRVCMAQLSGDRIRPSARAVLSNGKAGEPDVSGITWASVVRTDSGANPWRMWYVGRLGDASTLCMAESTDGLRWRKRGPVTAPELANDTILSVNARATADGFELWLLIEHADGRRSLVLSALHEDGLRFRGRPYSVALVLPDGTHLDDLRLSETGTILYGSLRKQSEAPRIGMLRAAPRSVSARRLDIVEPNLIVPGARPRSTLLYDVRDQIDNILVVIGAFAVGLGLIGLAQVHGKRVLRAQSGWPESVTFFVAAVAMASFAVYARTQPDAKNWGSQGYHLLFYGLLQPLGASMFSLLAAYLVSASYRAFRIRSFEGGLLAGSALLIMLGQVPVGNWLTANLPPYLQIPRIMAWALFVNNTAVVRAVNFGIFVGALATALRVWLSMDRASMRSID
;
A
#
# COMPACT_ATOMS: atom_id res chain seq x y z
N MET A 1 47.81 -6.62 -4.10
CA MET A 1 46.73 -6.20 -5.03
C MET A 1 45.34 -6.51 -4.50
N LYS A 2 45.01 -7.78 -4.17
CA LYS A 2 43.68 -8.23 -3.68
C LYS A 2 43.09 -7.41 -2.51
N ARG A 3 43.89 -7.08 -1.48
CA ARG A 3 43.43 -6.30 -0.32
C ARG A 3 43.00 -4.87 -0.67
N ARG A 4 43.78 -4.16 -1.52
CA ARG A 4 43.41 -2.81 -1.96
C ARG A 4 42.09 -2.80 -2.73
N THR A 5 41.87 -3.80 -3.59
CA THR A 5 40.64 -3.93 -4.37
C THR A 5 39.41 -4.14 -3.49
N ILE A 6 39.49 -5.07 -2.53
CA ILE A 6 38.38 -5.34 -1.59
C ILE A 6 38.01 -4.07 -0.83
N VAL A 7 39.02 -3.34 -0.38
CA VAL A 7 38.82 -2.19 0.49
C VAL A 7 38.28 -0.98 -0.27
N THR A 8 38.78 -0.72 -1.47
CA THR A 8 38.19 0.29 -2.36
C THR A 8 36.73 -0.06 -2.67
N ALA A 9 36.41 -1.33 -2.93
CA ALA A 9 35.04 -1.76 -3.18
C ALA A 9 34.13 -1.53 -1.96
N THR A 10 34.57 -1.87 -0.74
CA THR A 10 33.81 -1.64 0.50
C THR A 10 33.58 -0.14 0.76
N PHE A 11 34.60 0.69 0.51
CA PHE A 11 34.49 2.15 0.67
C PHE A 11 33.47 2.75 -0.30
N VAL A 12 33.56 2.39 -1.59
CA VAL A 12 32.62 2.85 -2.62
C VAL A 12 31.19 2.40 -2.30
N ALA A 13 30.99 1.17 -1.84
CA ALA A 13 29.69 0.67 -1.42
C ALA A 13 29.12 1.47 -0.22
N GLY A 14 29.94 1.70 0.82
CA GLY A 14 29.52 2.49 1.98
C GLY A 14 29.15 3.93 1.62
N LEU A 15 29.95 4.58 0.76
CA LEU A 15 29.70 5.93 0.27
C LEU A 15 28.41 6.00 -0.57
N TYR A 16 28.21 5.00 -1.43
CA TYR A 16 26.99 4.89 -2.23
C TYR A 16 25.72 4.88 -1.36
N TYR A 17 25.66 4.03 -0.34
CA TYR A 17 24.48 3.95 0.54
C TYR A 17 24.24 5.22 1.32
N LEU A 18 25.31 5.88 1.79
CA LEU A 18 25.19 7.17 2.45
C LEU A 18 24.59 8.22 1.51
N LEU A 19 25.04 8.27 0.25
CA LEU A 19 24.55 9.24 -0.72
C LEU A 19 23.11 8.93 -1.17
N VAL A 20 22.75 7.68 -1.39
CA VAL A 20 21.36 7.27 -1.70
C VAL A 20 20.41 7.60 -0.55
N PHE A 21 20.87 7.51 0.68
CA PHE A 21 20.07 7.88 1.85
C PHE A 21 19.81 9.39 1.92
N LEU A 22 20.78 10.21 1.52
CA LEU A 22 20.70 11.68 1.60
C LEU A 22 20.04 12.34 0.39
N LEU A 23 20.27 11.80 -0.80
CA LEU A 23 19.82 12.41 -2.06
C LEU A 23 18.48 11.84 -2.49
N PRO A 24 17.57 12.69 -3.02
CA PRO A 24 16.32 12.21 -3.57
C PRO A 24 16.57 11.31 -4.79
N PRO A 25 15.74 10.29 -5.03
CA PRO A 25 15.90 9.39 -6.17
C PRO A 25 15.72 10.11 -7.51
N ARG A 26 14.85 11.13 -7.55
CA ARG A 26 14.54 11.89 -8.75
C ARG A 26 14.41 13.38 -8.42
N ILE A 27 14.80 14.25 -9.36
CA ILE A 27 14.80 15.71 -9.20
C ILE A 27 13.85 16.34 -10.24
N GLY A 28 13.08 17.34 -9.79
CA GLY A 28 12.14 18.08 -10.63
C GLY A 28 10.93 17.26 -11.08
N GLY A 29 10.39 17.61 -12.24
CA GLY A 29 9.19 17.02 -12.82
C GLY A 29 7.90 17.54 -12.18
N SER A 30 6.79 17.26 -12.86
CA SER A 30 5.45 17.57 -12.38
C SER A 30 4.99 16.64 -11.24
N ALA A 31 3.93 17.04 -10.54
CA ALA A 31 3.36 16.25 -9.45
C ALA A 31 2.55 15.03 -9.93
N ASP A 32 2.26 14.95 -11.23
CA ASP A 32 1.56 13.83 -11.88
C ASP A 32 2.43 13.12 -12.92
N ALA A 33 3.74 13.28 -12.83
CA ALA A 33 4.70 12.82 -13.84
C ALA A 33 4.65 11.31 -14.12
N ASP A 34 4.29 10.49 -13.13
CA ASP A 34 4.18 9.05 -13.29
C ASP A 34 2.75 8.59 -13.58
N GLY A 35 1.77 9.52 -13.61
CA GLY A 35 0.40 9.19 -13.98
C GLY A 35 -0.67 10.13 -13.44
N ALA A 36 -1.79 10.15 -14.15
CA ALA A 36 -3.04 10.79 -13.76
C ALA A 36 -4.16 9.75 -13.66
N SER A 37 -4.90 9.76 -12.55
CA SER A 37 -6.01 8.84 -12.27
C SER A 37 -7.16 9.55 -11.56
N GLY A 38 -8.34 8.94 -11.53
CA GLY A 38 -9.52 9.41 -10.82
C GLY A 38 -9.82 10.88 -11.06
N ALA A 39 -10.58 11.20 -12.11
CA ALA A 39 -10.87 12.57 -12.49
C ALA A 39 -12.35 12.92 -12.32
N THR A 40 -12.65 14.15 -11.90
CA THR A 40 -14.02 14.67 -11.79
C THR A 40 -14.09 16.05 -12.41
N LEU A 41 -15.17 16.31 -13.15
CA LEU A 41 -15.48 17.65 -13.63
C LEU A 41 -15.98 18.51 -12.47
N VAL A 42 -15.55 19.76 -12.43
CA VAL A 42 -16.03 20.76 -11.49
C VAL A 42 -16.71 21.88 -12.26
N HIS A 43 -17.97 22.11 -11.92
CA HIS A 43 -18.71 23.28 -12.38
C HIS A 43 -18.78 24.30 -11.26
N ARG A 44 -18.08 25.43 -11.40
CA ARG A 44 -18.14 26.54 -10.44
C ARG A 44 -19.25 27.51 -10.86
N PRO A 45 -20.25 27.79 -10.01
CA PRO A 45 -21.26 28.79 -10.29
C PRO A 45 -20.61 30.15 -10.62
N GLY A 46 -20.93 30.72 -11.78
CA GLY A 46 -20.40 32.02 -12.23
C GLY A 46 -19.04 32.00 -12.95
N SER A 47 -18.41 30.82 -13.10
CA SER A 47 -17.20 30.67 -13.95
C SER A 47 -17.58 30.07 -15.30
N ALA A 48 -17.20 30.74 -16.40
CA ALA A 48 -17.31 30.18 -17.75
C ALA A 48 -16.28 29.06 -18.02
N GLN A 49 -15.25 28.93 -17.18
CA GLN A 49 -14.22 27.90 -17.32
C GLN A 49 -14.55 26.69 -16.45
N GLU A 50 -14.77 25.55 -17.10
CA GLU A 50 -14.85 24.24 -16.47
C GLU A 50 -13.45 23.70 -16.17
N THR A 51 -13.26 23.15 -14.98
CA THR A 51 -12.00 22.54 -14.55
C THR A 51 -12.19 21.07 -14.22
N VAL A 52 -11.11 20.31 -14.30
CA VAL A 52 -11.05 18.90 -13.93
C VAL A 52 -10.15 18.78 -12.71
N ILE A 53 -10.66 18.20 -11.64
CA ILE A 53 -9.84 17.78 -10.50
C ILE A 53 -9.50 16.31 -10.70
N TYR A 54 -8.24 15.95 -10.54
CA TYR A 54 -7.77 14.58 -10.71
C TYR A 54 -6.65 14.23 -9.74
N THR A 55 -6.34 12.94 -9.63
CA THR A 55 -5.22 12.44 -8.83
C THR A 55 -3.92 12.49 -9.64
N GLY A 56 -2.95 13.27 -9.18
CA GLY A 56 -1.58 13.22 -9.66
C GLY A 56 -0.77 12.19 -8.89
N THR A 57 -0.06 11.32 -9.62
CA THR A 57 0.72 10.24 -9.03
C THR A 57 2.21 10.36 -9.35
N ARG A 58 3.00 9.96 -8.36
CA ARG A 58 4.46 9.82 -8.43
C ARG A 58 4.87 8.56 -7.69
N THR A 59 5.88 7.88 -8.21
CA THR A 59 6.49 6.69 -7.61
C THR A 59 7.36 7.04 -6.40
N ASP A 60 7.88 8.26 -6.35
CA ASP A 60 8.76 8.78 -5.29
C ASP A 60 8.06 9.71 -4.29
N ARG A 61 6.76 10.00 -4.47
CA ARG A 61 6.00 10.91 -3.60
C ARG A 61 4.57 10.42 -3.38
N PHE A 62 3.95 10.94 -2.33
CA PHE A 62 2.54 10.71 -2.05
C PHE A 62 1.62 11.32 -3.11
N PRO A 63 0.46 10.71 -3.39
CA PRO A 63 -0.51 11.22 -4.36
C PRO A 63 -1.11 12.55 -3.90
N VAL A 64 -1.42 13.39 -4.88
CA VAL A 64 -1.98 14.73 -4.66
C VAL A 64 -3.21 14.94 -5.54
N LEU A 65 -4.09 15.86 -5.15
CA LEU A 65 -5.14 16.32 -6.06
C LEU A 65 -4.66 17.55 -6.81
N LEU A 66 -4.75 17.48 -8.13
CA LEU A 66 -4.43 18.56 -9.05
C LEU A 66 -5.70 19.06 -9.72
N GLU A 67 -5.70 20.34 -10.05
CA GLU A 67 -6.73 20.98 -10.84
C GLU A 67 -6.12 21.44 -12.18
N ALA A 68 -6.83 21.15 -13.27
CA ALA A 68 -6.46 21.58 -14.61
C ALA A 68 -7.68 22.11 -15.37
N SER A 69 -7.43 22.94 -16.38
CA SER A 69 -8.48 23.34 -17.33
C SER A 69 -9.05 22.12 -18.04
N LYS A 70 -10.37 22.07 -18.24
CA LYS A 70 -10.99 21.01 -19.06
C LYS A 70 -10.46 21.01 -20.50
N LYS A 71 -9.98 22.16 -21.00
CA LYS A 71 -9.35 22.24 -22.34
C LYS A 71 -7.97 21.56 -22.40
N GLY A 72 -7.47 21.03 -21.29
CA GLY A 72 -6.13 20.45 -21.18
C GLY A 72 -4.99 21.47 -21.29
N THR A 73 -5.31 22.77 -21.45
CA THR A 73 -4.34 23.84 -21.64
C THR A 73 -4.06 24.60 -20.34
N GLY A 74 -2.80 25.02 -20.16
CA GLY A 74 -2.37 25.84 -19.03
C GLY A 74 -1.75 25.05 -17.87
N PRO A 75 -1.28 25.77 -16.83
CA PRO A 75 -0.60 25.15 -15.70
C PRO A 75 -1.56 24.35 -14.83
N LYS A 76 -1.10 23.20 -14.36
CA LYS A 76 -1.80 22.38 -13.36
C LYS A 76 -1.59 22.97 -11.98
N ARG A 77 -2.67 23.23 -11.27
CA ARG A 77 -2.65 23.78 -9.92
C ARG A 77 -2.69 22.66 -8.89
N LEU A 78 -1.79 22.71 -7.91
CA LEU A 78 -1.87 21.83 -6.74
C LEU A 78 -3.06 22.24 -5.87
N LEU A 79 -4.07 21.39 -5.80
CA LEU A 79 -5.29 21.66 -5.05
C LEU A 79 -5.20 21.10 -3.63
N LEU A 80 -4.81 19.83 -3.49
CA LEU A 80 -4.67 19.18 -2.19
C LEU A 80 -3.37 18.37 -2.12
N ALA A 81 -2.54 18.68 -1.13
CA ALA A 81 -1.28 18.01 -0.85
C ALA A 81 -1.29 17.36 0.54
N PRO A 82 -0.48 16.30 0.78
CA PRO A 82 -0.15 15.77 2.10
C PRO A 82 0.02 16.86 3.17
N ALA A 83 -0.60 16.70 4.34
CA ALA A 83 -0.45 17.64 5.45
C ALA A 83 -0.38 16.92 6.80
N PHE A 84 0.64 17.25 7.61
CA PHE A 84 0.90 16.64 8.92
C PHE A 84 -0.23 16.83 9.94
N ASN A 85 -1.00 17.90 9.81
CA ASN A 85 -2.11 18.23 10.71
C ASN A 85 -3.44 17.58 10.31
N ARG A 86 -3.47 16.77 9.24
CA ARG A 86 -4.66 16.05 8.78
C ARG A 86 -4.38 14.55 8.82
N PRO A 87 -4.70 13.87 9.94
CA PRO A 87 -4.29 12.48 10.16
C PRO A 87 -4.90 11.51 9.15
N ASP A 88 -6.08 11.83 8.61
CA ASP A 88 -6.85 10.95 7.74
C ASP A 88 -6.48 11.08 6.24
N ASP A 89 -5.72 12.11 5.85
CA ASP A 89 -5.19 12.28 4.48
C ASP A 89 -3.70 12.70 4.46
N TYR A 90 -2.99 12.43 5.56
CA TYR A 90 -1.59 12.80 5.76
C TYR A 90 -0.68 12.34 4.62
N ARG A 91 -0.88 11.12 4.12
CA ARG A 91 -0.07 10.52 3.05
C ARG A 91 -0.64 10.80 1.67
N GLY A 92 -1.52 11.78 1.53
CA GLY A 92 -2.08 12.20 0.25
C GLY A 92 -3.55 11.86 0.08
N ALA A 93 -4.05 12.25 -1.08
CA ALA A 93 -5.44 12.17 -1.46
C ALA A 93 -5.58 11.67 -2.90
N MET A 94 -6.59 10.87 -3.17
CA MET A 94 -6.85 10.25 -4.47
C MET A 94 -8.34 10.09 -4.76
N ASN A 95 -8.66 9.74 -6.00
CA ASN A 95 -10.01 9.38 -6.47
C ASN A 95 -11.08 10.43 -6.11
N PRO A 96 -10.88 11.71 -6.46
CA PRO A 96 -11.83 12.77 -6.20
C PRO A 96 -13.18 12.53 -6.88
N GLN A 97 -14.23 13.06 -6.25
CA GLN A 97 -15.54 13.26 -6.83
C GLN A 97 -16.08 14.61 -6.35
N PHE A 98 -16.40 15.46 -7.31
CA PHE A 98 -17.11 16.70 -7.05
C PHE A 98 -18.62 16.42 -7.00
N VAL A 99 -19.28 17.01 -6.00
CA VAL A 99 -20.73 17.00 -5.85
C VAL A 99 -21.18 18.43 -5.60
N ALA A 100 -21.95 18.96 -6.54
CA ALA A 100 -22.48 20.29 -6.52
C ALA A 100 -23.30 20.55 -5.24
N PRO A 101 -23.27 21.79 -4.73
CA PRO A 101 -22.62 22.96 -5.34
C PRO A 101 -21.14 23.13 -4.99
N ASN A 102 -20.62 22.44 -3.97
CA ASN A 102 -19.34 22.82 -3.38
C ASN A 102 -18.59 21.71 -2.61
N ARG A 103 -18.91 20.43 -2.80
CA ARG A 103 -18.29 19.35 -2.03
C ARG A 103 -17.36 18.54 -2.90
N LEU A 104 -16.17 18.26 -2.38
CA LEU A 104 -15.21 17.36 -2.99
C LEU A 104 -14.98 16.19 -2.05
N TYR A 105 -15.54 15.03 -2.37
CA TYR A 105 -15.19 13.79 -1.69
C TYR A 105 -13.94 13.21 -2.34
N TYR A 106 -13.09 12.57 -1.54
CA TYR A 106 -11.87 11.92 -2.01
C TYR A 106 -11.47 10.81 -1.04
N ILE A 107 -10.58 9.94 -1.49
CA ILE A 107 -9.99 8.91 -0.65
C ILE A 107 -8.70 9.47 -0.03
N GLY A 108 -8.69 9.60 1.29
CA GLY A 108 -7.53 10.03 2.07
C GLY A 108 -6.67 8.84 2.49
N LEU A 109 -5.35 9.02 2.44
CA LEU A 109 -4.38 8.06 2.96
C LEU A 109 -3.91 8.48 4.35
N GLY A 110 -4.35 7.73 5.37
CA GLY A 110 -4.08 8.03 6.77
C GLY A 110 -2.60 7.93 7.19
N TRP A 111 -2.25 8.63 8.27
CA TRP A 111 -0.93 8.61 8.89
C TRP A 111 -0.64 7.33 9.68
N ASP A 112 -1.64 6.85 10.41
CA ASP A 112 -1.55 5.92 11.54
C ASP A 112 -1.48 4.44 11.11
N ASP A 113 -2.34 4.04 10.18
CA ASP A 113 -2.53 2.63 9.78
C ASP A 113 -2.33 2.40 8.26
N ARG A 114 -2.12 3.48 7.48
CA ARG A 114 -2.07 3.49 6.00
C ARG A 114 -3.37 3.00 5.34
N ILE A 115 -4.47 2.97 6.06
CA ILE A 115 -5.75 2.45 5.59
C ILE A 115 -6.52 3.58 4.87
N PRO A 116 -6.89 3.40 3.59
CA PRO A 116 -7.68 4.38 2.83
C PRO A 116 -9.08 4.61 3.44
N ARG A 117 -9.54 5.86 3.46
CA ARG A 117 -10.85 6.27 4.01
C ARG A 117 -11.47 7.42 3.23
N VAL A 118 -12.77 7.67 3.39
CA VAL A 118 -13.44 8.75 2.66
C VAL A 118 -13.30 10.06 3.43
N CYS A 119 -12.63 11.02 2.80
CA CYS A 119 -12.48 12.38 3.27
C CYS A 119 -13.31 13.33 2.40
N MET A 120 -13.51 14.55 2.90
CA MET A 120 -14.27 15.57 2.19
C MET A 120 -13.65 16.94 2.40
N ALA A 121 -13.64 17.74 1.34
CA ALA A 121 -13.29 19.14 1.38
C ALA A 121 -14.39 20.00 0.79
N GLN A 122 -14.57 21.19 1.38
CA GLN A 122 -15.49 22.19 0.88
C GLN A 122 -14.76 23.14 -0.08
N LEU A 123 -15.35 23.39 -1.24
CA LEU A 123 -14.85 24.33 -2.24
C LEU A 123 -15.55 25.68 -2.05
N SER A 124 -14.78 26.77 -2.05
CA SER A 124 -15.30 28.13 -1.96
C SER A 124 -14.54 29.00 -2.96
N GLY A 125 -15.11 29.13 -4.17
CA GLY A 125 -14.40 29.68 -5.32
C GLY A 125 -13.17 28.83 -5.63
N ASP A 126 -11.99 29.46 -5.54
CA ASP A 126 -10.69 28.80 -5.78
C ASP A 126 -10.07 28.19 -4.53
N ARG A 127 -10.68 28.35 -3.35
CA ARG A 127 -10.14 27.81 -2.09
C ARG A 127 -10.78 26.45 -1.79
N ILE A 128 -9.96 25.52 -1.34
CA ILE A 128 -10.38 24.24 -0.79
C ILE A 128 -10.18 24.24 0.72
N ARG A 129 -11.17 23.75 1.45
CA ARG A 129 -11.15 23.59 2.91
C ARG A 129 -11.39 22.11 3.26
N PRO A 130 -10.32 21.32 3.39
CA PRO A 130 -10.42 19.92 3.82
C PRO A 130 -10.98 19.82 5.23
N SER A 131 -11.78 18.79 5.47
CA SER A 131 -12.20 18.42 6.81
C SER A 131 -11.01 17.92 7.62
N ALA A 132 -11.00 18.16 8.93
CA ALA A 132 -9.93 17.68 9.80
C ALA A 132 -9.91 16.15 9.96
N ARG A 133 -11.07 15.51 9.73
CA ARG A 133 -11.29 14.07 9.85
C ARG A 133 -12.01 13.51 8.64
N ALA A 134 -11.88 12.21 8.43
CA ALA A 134 -12.65 11.45 7.46
C ALA A 134 -14.17 11.58 7.74
N VAL A 135 -14.97 11.67 6.68
CA VAL A 135 -16.44 11.68 6.77
C VAL A 135 -17.03 10.28 6.85
N LEU A 136 -16.28 9.28 6.37
CA LEU A 136 -16.60 7.86 6.55
C LEU A 136 -15.32 7.10 6.89
N SER A 137 -15.25 6.59 8.12
CA SER A 137 -14.14 5.77 8.60
C SER A 137 -14.27 4.30 8.18
N ASN A 138 -13.17 3.57 8.25
CA ASN A 138 -13.14 2.12 8.07
C ASN A 138 -13.99 1.37 9.10
N GLY A 139 -14.40 0.17 8.74
CA GLY A 139 -15.20 -0.70 9.58
C GLY A 139 -14.39 -1.38 10.67
N LYS A 140 -15.11 -2.09 11.54
CA LYS A 140 -14.52 -2.93 12.58
C LYS A 140 -13.98 -4.24 12.00
N ALA A 141 -13.28 -5.02 12.83
CA ALA A 141 -12.80 -6.34 12.44
C ALA A 141 -13.94 -7.22 11.90
N GLY A 142 -13.74 -7.79 10.71
CA GLY A 142 -14.73 -8.61 10.00
C GLY A 142 -15.72 -7.80 9.12
N GLU A 143 -15.74 -6.47 9.22
CA GLU A 143 -16.53 -5.64 8.31
C GLU A 143 -15.86 -5.53 6.93
N PRO A 144 -16.65 -5.38 5.84
CA PRO A 144 -16.17 -5.44 4.45
C PRO A 144 -15.21 -4.32 4.04
N ASP A 145 -15.00 -3.30 4.89
CA ASP A 145 -14.17 -2.13 4.62
C ASP A 145 -13.08 -1.89 5.68
N VAL A 146 -12.77 -2.92 6.48
CA VAL A 146 -11.74 -2.87 7.54
C VAL A 146 -10.35 -2.56 6.98
N SER A 147 -10.01 -3.07 5.78
CA SER A 147 -8.70 -2.85 5.14
C SER A 147 -8.66 -1.58 4.29
N GLY A 148 -9.76 -0.87 4.14
CA GLY A 148 -9.78 0.36 3.36
C GLY A 148 -11.08 0.61 2.63
N ILE A 149 -11.27 1.87 2.23
CA ILE A 149 -12.24 2.28 1.22
C ILE A 149 -11.45 2.86 0.04
N THR A 150 -11.50 2.19 -1.11
CA THR A 150 -10.63 2.54 -2.26
C THR A 150 -11.30 3.45 -3.29
N TRP A 151 -12.63 3.52 -3.26
CA TRP A 151 -13.41 4.35 -4.17
C TRP A 151 -14.76 4.67 -3.55
N ALA A 152 -15.29 5.87 -3.80
CA ALA A 152 -16.61 6.30 -3.36
C ALA A 152 -17.31 7.09 -4.46
N SER A 153 -18.63 6.94 -4.54
CA SER A 153 -19.52 7.74 -5.39
C SER A 153 -20.74 8.17 -4.58
N VAL A 154 -20.84 9.48 -4.39
CA VAL A 154 -21.88 10.18 -3.66
C VAL A 154 -22.88 10.77 -4.65
N VAL A 155 -24.15 10.60 -4.35
CA VAL A 155 -25.28 11.18 -5.08
C VAL A 155 -26.15 11.92 -4.08
N ARG A 156 -26.59 13.12 -4.48
CA ARG A 156 -27.62 13.88 -3.77
C ARG A 156 -28.93 13.76 -4.54
N THR A 157 -29.99 13.43 -3.83
CA THR A 157 -31.36 13.38 -4.32
C THR A 157 -32.15 14.55 -3.72
N ASP A 158 -33.14 15.04 -4.46
CA ASP A 158 -33.97 16.19 -4.04
C ASP A 158 -35.12 15.79 -3.11
N SER A 159 -35.31 14.49 -2.86
CA SER A 159 -36.42 13.94 -2.09
C SER A 159 -35.98 12.87 -1.08
N GLY A 160 -36.71 12.78 0.04
CA GLY A 160 -36.52 11.75 1.07
C GLY A 160 -35.79 12.21 2.34
N ALA A 161 -35.89 11.40 3.40
CA ALA A 161 -35.31 11.70 4.72
C ALA A 161 -33.77 11.67 4.74
N ASN A 162 -33.14 10.90 3.85
CA ASN A 162 -31.69 10.83 3.67
C ASN A 162 -31.33 11.20 2.22
N PRO A 163 -31.28 12.49 1.87
CA PRO A 163 -31.06 12.93 0.50
C PRO A 163 -29.66 12.58 -0.02
N TRP A 164 -28.69 12.28 0.85
CA TRP A 164 -27.34 11.91 0.47
C TRP A 164 -27.13 10.40 0.55
N ARG A 165 -26.67 9.82 -0.55
CA ARG A 165 -26.32 8.40 -0.63
C ARG A 165 -24.91 8.25 -1.17
N MET A 166 -24.17 7.30 -0.63
CA MET A 166 -22.81 6.96 -1.04
C MET A 166 -22.73 5.48 -1.31
N TRP A 167 -22.27 5.12 -2.50
CA TRP A 167 -21.79 3.78 -2.80
C TRP A 167 -20.28 3.80 -2.78
N TYR A 168 -19.67 2.81 -2.13
CA TYR A 168 -18.23 2.76 -1.97
C TYR A 168 -17.70 1.33 -2.08
N VAL A 169 -16.44 1.21 -2.44
CA VAL A 169 -15.73 -0.07 -2.51
C VAL A 169 -14.97 -0.26 -1.20
N GLY A 170 -15.48 -1.15 -0.36
CA GLY A 170 -14.79 -1.63 0.84
C GLY A 170 -13.77 -2.71 0.51
N ARG A 171 -12.69 -2.77 1.28
CA ARG A 171 -11.68 -3.83 1.22
C ARG A 171 -11.64 -4.63 2.51
N LEU A 172 -11.57 -5.95 2.36
CA LEU A 172 -11.25 -6.92 3.41
C LEU A 172 -10.12 -7.82 2.89
N GLY A 173 -8.88 -7.51 3.27
CA GLY A 173 -7.71 -8.06 2.58
C GLY A 173 -7.72 -7.66 1.10
N ASP A 174 -7.59 -8.63 0.21
CA ASP A 174 -7.63 -8.42 -1.24
C ASP A 174 -9.05 -8.32 -1.80
N ALA A 175 -10.04 -8.86 -1.06
CA ALA A 175 -11.44 -8.87 -1.50
C ALA A 175 -12.03 -7.45 -1.50
N SER A 176 -12.80 -7.16 -2.55
CA SER A 176 -13.55 -5.91 -2.69
C SER A 176 -15.04 -6.16 -2.51
N THR A 177 -15.73 -5.30 -1.77
CA THR A 177 -17.18 -5.39 -1.57
C THR A 177 -17.84 -4.05 -1.84
N LEU A 178 -18.88 -4.04 -2.68
CA LEU A 178 -19.72 -2.87 -2.87
C LEU A 178 -20.57 -2.64 -1.62
N CYS A 179 -20.42 -1.46 -1.02
CA CYS A 179 -21.13 -1.08 0.19
C CYS A 179 -21.88 0.23 -0.02
N MET A 180 -22.85 0.50 0.86
CA MET A 180 -23.67 1.70 0.81
C MET A 180 -23.74 2.40 2.17
N ALA A 181 -23.78 3.72 2.14
CA ALA A 181 -23.99 4.58 3.29
C ALA A 181 -24.99 5.70 2.96
N GLU A 182 -25.69 6.19 3.98
CA GLU A 182 -26.69 7.25 3.87
C GLU A 182 -26.35 8.41 4.78
N SER A 183 -26.79 9.60 4.41
CA SER A 183 -26.63 10.80 5.22
C SER A 183 -27.78 11.80 5.01
N THR A 184 -28.10 12.55 6.06
CA THR A 184 -29.04 13.67 6.02
C THR A 184 -28.35 14.95 5.53
N ASP A 185 -27.08 15.14 5.91
CA ASP A 185 -26.32 16.37 5.72
C ASP A 185 -25.12 16.19 4.77
N GLY A 186 -24.79 14.95 4.38
CA GLY A 186 -23.62 14.53 3.60
C GLY A 186 -22.28 14.69 4.33
N LEU A 187 -22.30 14.96 5.64
CA LEU A 187 -21.12 15.06 6.50
C LEU A 187 -21.04 13.86 7.44
N ARG A 188 -22.18 13.47 8.01
CA ARG A 188 -22.31 12.35 8.94
C ARG A 188 -22.96 11.18 8.23
N TRP A 189 -22.20 10.12 8.02
CA TRP A 189 -22.62 8.96 7.25
C TRP A 189 -22.96 7.78 8.15
N ARG A 190 -24.10 7.14 7.87
CA ARG A 190 -24.51 5.86 8.47
C ARG A 190 -24.32 4.76 7.45
N LYS A 191 -23.43 3.80 7.73
CA LYS A 191 -23.24 2.60 6.90
C LYS A 191 -24.51 1.75 6.92
N ARG A 192 -24.93 1.28 5.75
CA ARG A 192 -26.05 0.33 5.57
C ARG A 192 -25.58 -1.10 5.35
N GLY A 193 -24.31 -1.28 4.98
CA GLY A 193 -23.70 -2.60 4.76
C GLY A 193 -23.46 -2.90 3.28
N PRO A 194 -23.16 -4.16 2.94
CA PRO A 194 -22.90 -4.58 1.57
C PRO A 194 -24.17 -4.52 0.70
N VAL A 195 -23.99 -4.12 -0.55
CA VAL A 195 -25.01 -4.21 -1.60
C VAL A 195 -25.08 -5.66 -2.05
N THR A 196 -26.29 -6.20 -2.13
CA THR A 196 -26.52 -7.60 -2.53
C THR A 196 -26.26 -7.76 -4.03
N ALA A 197 -25.11 -8.32 -4.36
CA ALA A 197 -24.62 -8.49 -5.74
C ALA A 197 -23.95 -9.87 -5.92
N PRO A 198 -24.71 -10.98 -5.83
CA PRO A 198 -24.16 -12.33 -5.93
C PRO A 198 -23.43 -12.59 -7.26
N GLU A 199 -23.82 -11.89 -8.34
CA GLU A 199 -23.18 -12.00 -9.65
C GLU A 199 -21.74 -11.45 -9.67
N LEU A 200 -21.38 -10.58 -8.72
CA LEU A 200 -20.06 -9.94 -8.63
C LEU A 200 -19.19 -10.56 -7.53
N ALA A 201 -19.61 -11.68 -6.92
CA ALA A 201 -18.96 -12.23 -5.72
C ALA A 201 -17.48 -12.62 -5.94
N ASN A 202 -17.11 -12.99 -7.17
CA ASN A 202 -15.75 -13.39 -7.53
C ASN A 202 -14.97 -12.31 -8.28
N ASP A 203 -15.57 -11.14 -8.52
CA ASP A 203 -14.96 -10.06 -9.28
C ASP A 203 -14.36 -9.00 -8.35
N THR A 204 -13.26 -8.40 -8.77
CA THR A 204 -12.68 -7.25 -8.07
C THR A 204 -13.29 -5.96 -8.59
N ILE A 205 -13.98 -5.22 -7.72
CA ILE A 205 -14.57 -3.93 -8.04
C ILE A 205 -13.48 -2.85 -7.95
N LEU A 206 -13.14 -2.26 -9.10
CA LEU A 206 -12.11 -1.22 -9.21
C LEU A 206 -12.70 0.17 -8.94
N SER A 207 -13.87 0.47 -9.52
CA SER A 207 -14.57 1.73 -9.32
C SER A 207 -16.09 1.55 -9.33
N VAL A 208 -16.78 2.42 -8.60
CA VAL A 208 -18.24 2.55 -8.61
C VAL A 208 -18.65 3.98 -8.91
N ASN A 209 -19.65 4.14 -9.76
CA ASN A 209 -20.29 5.43 -10.01
C ASN A 209 -21.80 5.27 -9.95
N ALA A 210 -22.43 6.08 -9.12
CA ALA A 210 -23.87 6.07 -8.96
C ALA A 210 -24.49 7.30 -9.63
N ARG A 211 -25.69 7.11 -10.17
CA ARG A 211 -26.55 8.15 -10.73
C ARG A 211 -27.97 7.95 -10.21
N ALA A 212 -28.63 9.03 -9.80
CA ALA A 212 -30.06 8.99 -9.51
C ALA A 212 -30.86 8.93 -10.82
N THR A 213 -31.89 8.07 -10.85
CA THR A 213 -32.85 7.95 -11.95
C THR A 213 -34.27 8.15 -11.40
N ALA A 214 -35.26 8.29 -12.28
CA ALA A 214 -36.65 8.45 -11.87
C ALA A 214 -37.17 7.27 -11.00
N ASP A 215 -36.65 6.07 -11.25
CA ASP A 215 -37.11 4.83 -10.62
C ASP A 215 -36.12 4.25 -9.57
N GLY A 216 -35.14 5.05 -9.11
CA GLY A 216 -34.13 4.63 -8.15
C GLY A 216 -32.72 5.08 -8.52
N PHE A 217 -31.80 4.12 -8.66
CA PHE A 217 -30.39 4.41 -8.93
C PHE A 217 -29.82 3.50 -10.01
N GLU A 218 -28.81 4.02 -10.71
CA GLU A 218 -28.04 3.31 -11.70
C GLU A 218 -26.57 3.30 -11.27
N LEU A 219 -25.94 2.13 -11.31
CA LEU A 219 -24.53 1.94 -11.00
C LEU A 219 -23.74 1.58 -12.25
N TRP A 220 -22.62 2.28 -12.44
CA TRP A 220 -21.57 1.95 -13.40
C TRP A 220 -20.36 1.42 -12.62
N LEU A 221 -20.05 0.14 -12.83
CA LEU A 221 -19.02 -0.59 -12.12
C LEU A 221 -17.91 -1.00 -13.08
N LEU A 222 -16.68 -0.55 -12.82
CA LEU A 222 -15.52 -1.13 -13.47
C LEU A 222 -15.06 -2.30 -12.61
N ILE A 223 -15.06 -3.50 -13.18
CA ILE A 223 -14.66 -4.73 -12.50
C ILE A 223 -13.50 -5.40 -13.22
N GLU A 224 -12.70 -6.12 -12.46
CA GLU A 224 -11.65 -7.02 -12.94
C GLU A 224 -12.04 -8.45 -12.56
N HIS A 225 -12.16 -9.29 -13.59
CA HIS A 225 -12.49 -10.70 -13.43
C HIS A 225 -11.26 -11.48 -12.93
N ALA A 226 -11.48 -12.71 -12.45
CA ALA A 226 -10.41 -13.59 -11.96
C ALA A 226 -9.33 -13.90 -13.01
N ASP A 227 -9.64 -13.78 -14.31
CA ASP A 227 -8.70 -13.94 -15.43
C ASP A 227 -7.87 -12.66 -15.71
N GLY A 228 -8.07 -11.59 -14.93
CA GLY A 228 -7.44 -10.28 -15.09
C GLY A 228 -8.09 -9.39 -16.16
N ARG A 229 -9.13 -9.87 -16.86
CA ARG A 229 -9.86 -9.07 -17.85
C ARG A 229 -10.73 -8.04 -17.13
N ARG A 230 -10.71 -6.81 -17.62
CA ARG A 230 -11.58 -5.74 -17.11
C ARG A 230 -12.85 -5.61 -17.94
N SER A 231 -13.96 -5.39 -17.27
CA SER A 231 -15.24 -5.11 -17.92
C SER A 231 -15.96 -3.97 -17.21
N LEU A 232 -16.68 -3.18 -18.01
CA LEU A 232 -17.60 -2.18 -17.49
C LEU A 232 -18.99 -2.82 -17.41
N VAL A 233 -19.59 -2.77 -16.23
CA VAL A 233 -20.89 -3.36 -15.95
C VAL A 233 -21.84 -2.27 -15.50
N LEU A 234 -23.06 -2.29 -16.03
CA LEU A 234 -24.13 -1.45 -15.54
C LEU A 234 -25.16 -2.29 -14.79
N SER A 235 -25.65 -1.74 -13.69
CA SER A 235 -26.77 -2.33 -12.93
C SER A 235 -27.75 -1.25 -12.51
N ALA A 236 -29.04 -1.58 -12.49
CA ALA A 236 -30.05 -0.76 -11.84
C ALA A 236 -30.22 -1.23 -10.39
N LEU A 237 -30.49 -0.32 -9.48
CA LEU A 237 -30.81 -0.60 -8.08
C LEU A 237 -32.28 -0.28 -7.79
N HIS A 238 -32.84 -0.99 -6.82
CA HIS A 238 -34.08 -0.59 -6.17
C HIS A 238 -33.92 0.74 -5.43
N GLU A 239 -35.05 1.36 -5.06
CA GLU A 239 -35.07 2.62 -4.30
C GLU A 239 -34.35 2.55 -2.95
N ASP A 240 -34.15 1.35 -2.38
CA ASP A 240 -33.37 1.14 -1.17
C ASP A 240 -31.86 1.33 -1.38
N GLY A 241 -31.39 1.27 -2.62
CA GLY A 241 -29.97 1.37 -2.98
C GLY A 241 -29.11 0.15 -2.61
N LEU A 242 -29.72 -0.94 -2.14
CA LEU A 242 -29.03 -2.12 -1.61
C LEU A 242 -29.22 -3.38 -2.45
N ARG A 243 -30.21 -3.40 -3.35
CA ARG A 243 -30.54 -4.59 -4.16
C ARG A 243 -30.58 -4.25 -5.64
N PHE A 244 -29.97 -5.10 -6.47
CA PHE A 244 -30.06 -4.97 -7.92
C PHE A 244 -31.47 -5.25 -8.43
N ARG A 245 -31.92 -4.40 -9.35
CA ARG A 245 -33.15 -4.52 -10.12
C ARG A 245 -32.82 -5.25 -11.42
N GLY A 246 -32.73 -6.58 -11.34
CA GLY A 246 -32.33 -7.44 -12.45
C GLY A 246 -30.83 -7.70 -12.51
N ARG A 247 -30.39 -8.43 -13.54
CA ARG A 247 -28.99 -8.81 -13.69
C ARG A 247 -28.15 -7.63 -14.21
N PRO A 248 -26.95 -7.42 -13.66
CA PRO A 248 -25.99 -6.51 -14.26
C PRO A 248 -25.65 -6.96 -15.69
N TYR A 249 -25.40 -6.01 -16.58
CA TYR A 249 -25.03 -6.32 -17.95
C TYR A 249 -23.78 -5.54 -18.38
N SER A 250 -23.02 -6.12 -19.30
CA SER A 250 -21.75 -5.56 -19.75
C SER A 250 -21.96 -4.44 -20.77
N VAL A 251 -21.17 -3.38 -20.62
CA VAL A 251 -21.09 -2.25 -21.54
C VAL A 251 -19.86 -2.44 -22.42
N ALA A 252 -20.03 -2.39 -23.74
CA ALA A 252 -18.92 -2.51 -24.67
C ALA A 252 -18.06 -1.24 -24.59
N LEU A 253 -16.79 -1.40 -24.22
CA LEU A 253 -15.83 -0.30 -24.13
C LEU A 253 -14.96 -0.30 -25.39
N VAL A 254 -15.01 0.77 -26.18
CA VAL A 254 -14.15 0.90 -27.36
C VAL A 254 -12.96 1.77 -27.01
N LEU A 255 -11.83 1.10 -26.76
CA LEU A 255 -10.54 1.72 -26.48
C LEU A 255 -9.60 1.63 -27.68
N PRO A 256 -8.67 2.59 -27.85
CA PRO A 256 -7.55 2.45 -28.77
C PRO A 256 -6.72 1.20 -28.46
N ASP A 257 -6.12 0.61 -29.50
CA ASP A 257 -5.34 -0.61 -29.39
C ASP A 257 -4.26 -0.53 -28.31
N GLY A 258 -4.20 -1.57 -27.47
CA GLY A 258 -3.25 -1.68 -26.36
C GLY A 258 -3.52 -0.72 -25.19
N THR A 259 -4.66 -0.01 -25.19
CA THR A 259 -5.08 0.84 -24.07
C THR A 259 -6.07 0.09 -23.19
N HIS A 260 -5.85 0.14 -21.87
CA HIS A 260 -6.81 -0.34 -20.88
C HIS A 260 -7.26 0.81 -19.98
N LEU A 261 -8.44 0.60 -19.37
CA LEU A 261 -9.06 1.53 -18.44
C LEU A 261 -8.74 1.10 -17.00
N ASP A 262 -8.11 1.98 -16.23
CA ASP A 262 -7.75 1.75 -14.82
C ASP A 262 -8.86 2.14 -13.86
N ASP A 263 -9.56 3.22 -14.19
CA ASP A 263 -10.65 3.74 -13.39
C ASP A 263 -11.66 4.46 -14.28
N LEU A 264 -12.79 4.84 -13.68
CA LEU A 264 -13.86 5.53 -14.38
C LEU A 264 -14.65 6.36 -13.38
N ARG A 265 -14.96 7.61 -13.75
CA ARG A 265 -15.81 8.53 -13.00
C ARG A 265 -16.91 9.09 -13.89
N LEU A 266 -18.16 9.03 -13.42
CA LEU A 266 -19.30 9.64 -14.10
C LEU A 266 -19.40 11.15 -13.78
N SER A 267 -19.68 11.98 -14.77
CA SER A 267 -20.00 13.40 -14.58
C SER A 267 -21.34 13.58 -13.87
N GLU A 268 -21.55 14.73 -13.21
CA GLU A 268 -22.85 15.03 -12.57
C GLU A 268 -24.04 14.99 -13.53
N THR A 269 -23.82 15.38 -14.79
CA THR A 269 -24.85 15.33 -15.84
C THR A 269 -25.20 13.90 -16.28
N GLY A 270 -24.38 12.90 -15.91
CA GLY A 270 -24.58 11.50 -16.27
C GLY A 270 -24.36 11.17 -17.75
N THR A 271 -23.77 12.09 -18.52
CA THR A 271 -23.58 11.95 -19.99
C THR A 271 -22.13 11.75 -20.40
N ILE A 272 -21.19 12.13 -19.54
CA ILE A 272 -19.76 12.11 -19.81
C ILE A 272 -19.08 11.30 -18.71
N LEU A 273 -18.09 10.51 -19.08
CA LEU A 273 -17.25 9.78 -18.14
C LEU A 273 -15.80 10.19 -18.31
N TYR A 274 -15.07 10.23 -17.21
CA TYR A 274 -13.64 10.48 -17.17
C TYR A 274 -12.94 9.23 -16.68
N GLY A 275 -11.96 8.76 -17.43
CA GLY A 275 -11.28 7.51 -17.11
C GLY A 275 -9.77 7.64 -17.23
N SER A 276 -9.05 6.98 -16.33
CA SER A 276 -7.61 6.80 -16.46
C SER A 276 -7.30 5.74 -17.53
N LEU A 277 -6.71 6.19 -18.62
CA LEU A 277 -6.32 5.38 -19.77
C LEU A 277 -4.82 5.09 -19.69
N ARG A 278 -4.46 3.80 -19.73
CA ARG A 278 -3.07 3.36 -19.70
C ARG A 278 -2.76 2.53 -20.94
N LYS A 279 -1.67 2.89 -21.61
CA LYS A 279 -1.04 2.05 -22.63
C LYS A 279 0.20 1.39 -22.03
N GLN A 280 0.55 0.20 -22.49
CA GLN A 280 1.76 -0.49 -22.04
C GLN A 280 2.98 0.44 -22.24
N SER A 281 3.78 0.64 -21.18
CA SER A 281 4.95 1.55 -21.10
C SER A 281 4.69 3.07 -21.00
N GLU A 282 3.44 3.53 -20.98
CA GLU A 282 3.09 4.94 -20.82
C GLU A 282 2.51 5.24 -19.43
N ALA A 283 2.73 6.46 -18.94
CA ALA A 283 2.09 6.95 -17.73
C ALA A 283 0.57 7.11 -17.99
N PRO A 284 -0.30 6.69 -17.07
CA PRO A 284 -1.74 6.80 -17.26
C PRO A 284 -2.14 8.27 -17.42
N ARG A 285 -3.10 8.51 -18.31
CA ARG A 285 -3.64 9.83 -18.67
C ARG A 285 -5.14 9.85 -18.47
N ILE A 286 -5.72 11.03 -18.30
CA ILE A 286 -7.18 11.13 -18.24
C ILE A 286 -7.73 11.27 -19.66
N GLY A 287 -8.67 10.39 -19.99
CA GLY A 287 -9.50 10.50 -21.18
C GLY A 287 -10.94 10.86 -20.83
N MET A 288 -11.63 11.48 -21.79
CA MET A 288 -13.07 11.71 -21.76
C MET A 288 -13.77 10.70 -22.66
N LEU A 289 -14.79 10.04 -22.11
CA LEU A 289 -15.61 9.08 -22.81
C LEU A 289 -17.09 9.50 -22.77
N ARG A 290 -17.86 9.07 -23.76
CA ARG A 290 -19.30 9.37 -23.88
C ARG A 290 -20.08 8.12 -24.25
N ALA A 291 -21.26 7.97 -23.66
CA ALA A 291 -22.20 6.94 -24.07
C ALA A 291 -22.74 7.22 -25.48
N ALA A 292 -22.77 6.22 -26.35
CA ALA A 292 -23.26 6.37 -27.72
C ALA A 292 -24.77 6.72 -27.75
N PRO A 293 -25.21 7.75 -28.49
CA PRO A 293 -26.58 8.25 -28.42
C PRO A 293 -27.69 7.33 -29.00
N ARG A 294 -27.40 6.16 -29.60
CA ARG A 294 -28.37 5.44 -30.47
C ARG A 294 -28.44 3.90 -30.41
N SER A 295 -27.86 3.18 -29.45
CA SER A 295 -27.98 1.70 -29.42
C SER A 295 -28.58 1.14 -28.13
N VAL A 296 -29.91 0.97 -28.15
CA VAL A 296 -30.68 0.25 -27.12
C VAL A 296 -30.30 -1.25 -27.06
N SER A 297 -29.62 -1.79 -28.07
CA SER A 297 -29.24 -3.22 -28.15
C SER A 297 -27.74 -3.50 -27.93
N ALA A 298 -26.88 -2.48 -27.89
CA ALA A 298 -25.46 -2.63 -27.53
C ALA A 298 -24.97 -1.32 -26.92
N ARG A 299 -25.13 -1.19 -25.62
CA ARG A 299 -24.67 -0.02 -24.84
C ARG A 299 -23.15 0.06 -24.94
N ARG A 300 -22.68 1.02 -25.74
CA ARG A 300 -21.28 1.21 -26.13
C ARG A 300 -20.77 2.54 -25.59
N LEU A 301 -19.53 2.55 -25.13
CA LEU A 301 -18.86 3.72 -24.60
C LEU A 301 -17.66 4.05 -25.51
N ASP A 302 -17.71 5.23 -26.12
CA ASP A 302 -16.70 5.69 -27.06
C ASP A 302 -15.80 6.75 -26.41
N ILE A 303 -14.50 6.65 -26.65
CA ILE A 303 -13.57 7.72 -26.30
C ILE A 303 -13.79 8.90 -27.21
N VAL A 304 -14.04 10.06 -26.61
CA VAL A 304 -14.19 11.34 -27.31
C VAL A 304 -12.88 12.12 -27.28
N GLU A 305 -12.16 12.09 -26.16
CA GLU A 305 -10.90 12.81 -26.00
C GLU A 305 -9.91 11.95 -25.20
N PRO A 306 -9.00 11.20 -25.85
CA PRO A 306 -8.11 10.27 -25.17
C PRO A 306 -7.04 10.95 -24.31
N ASN A 307 -6.73 12.21 -24.58
CA ASN A 307 -5.63 12.97 -23.98
C ASN A 307 -6.14 14.24 -23.27
N LEU A 308 -7.29 14.17 -22.62
CA LEU A 308 -7.87 15.32 -21.90
C LEU A 308 -6.86 15.90 -20.90
N ILE A 309 -6.22 15.03 -20.10
CA ILE A 309 -5.10 15.41 -19.22
C ILE A 309 -3.94 14.46 -19.44
N VAL A 310 -2.85 14.99 -19.97
CA VAL A 310 -1.58 14.28 -20.13
C VAL A 310 -0.68 14.56 -18.92
N PRO A 311 -0.07 13.55 -18.28
CA PRO A 311 0.97 13.74 -17.26
C PRO A 311 2.01 14.79 -17.62
N GLY A 312 2.44 15.60 -16.64
CA GLY A 312 3.42 16.66 -16.92
C GLY A 312 4.84 16.12 -17.12
N ALA A 313 5.81 17.04 -17.13
CA ALA A 313 7.22 16.70 -17.34
C ALA A 313 7.70 15.60 -16.39
N ARG A 314 8.38 14.59 -16.94
CA ARG A 314 9.00 13.52 -16.16
C ARG A 314 10.14 14.08 -15.31
N PRO A 315 10.32 13.59 -14.07
CA PRO A 315 11.48 13.94 -13.29
C PRO A 315 12.74 13.33 -13.91
N ARG A 316 13.90 13.92 -13.63
CA ARG A 316 15.18 13.32 -14.00
C ARG A 316 15.64 12.42 -12.86
N SER A 317 16.02 11.19 -13.15
CA SER A 317 16.69 10.32 -12.19
C SER A 317 18.04 10.92 -11.81
N THR A 318 18.48 10.65 -10.58
CA THR A 318 19.85 10.91 -10.20
C THR A 318 20.74 9.75 -10.64
N LEU A 319 22.01 10.01 -10.95
CA LEU A 319 22.97 8.98 -11.36
C LEU A 319 23.03 7.80 -10.35
N LEU A 320 22.88 8.08 -9.06
CA LEU A 320 22.88 7.08 -7.99
C LEU A 320 21.63 6.19 -8.01
N TYR A 321 20.50 6.73 -8.44
CA TYR A 321 19.25 5.98 -8.55
C TYR A 321 19.30 5.00 -9.72
N ASP A 322 19.86 5.41 -10.86
CA ASP A 322 19.91 4.57 -12.06
C ASP A 322 20.80 3.32 -11.88
N VAL A 323 21.86 3.42 -11.08
CA VAL A 323 22.74 2.27 -10.76
C VAL A 323 22.24 1.46 -9.57
N ARG A 324 21.14 1.87 -8.92
CA ARG A 324 20.64 1.22 -7.71
C ARG A 324 20.26 -0.22 -7.95
N ASP A 325 19.49 -0.49 -8.98
CA ASP A 325 19.02 -1.84 -9.27
C ASP A 325 20.21 -2.78 -9.54
N GLN A 326 21.27 -2.28 -10.17
CA GLN A 326 22.50 -3.04 -10.39
C GLN A 326 23.21 -3.36 -9.07
N ILE A 327 23.30 -2.39 -8.15
CA ILE A 327 23.92 -2.57 -6.83
C ILE A 327 23.08 -3.50 -5.94
N ASP A 328 21.76 -3.34 -5.95
CA ASP A 328 20.83 -4.21 -5.22
C ASP A 328 20.94 -5.65 -5.75
N ASN A 329 21.04 -5.86 -7.06
CA ASN A 329 21.28 -7.17 -7.66
C ASN A 329 22.64 -7.77 -7.23
N ILE A 330 23.71 -6.97 -7.19
CA ILE A 330 25.01 -7.43 -6.68
C ILE A 330 24.90 -7.86 -5.22
N LEU A 331 24.17 -7.11 -4.38
CA LEU A 331 23.94 -7.51 -2.99
C LEU A 331 23.17 -8.82 -2.87
N VAL A 332 22.17 -9.05 -3.73
CA VAL A 332 21.45 -10.34 -3.77
C VAL A 332 22.42 -11.48 -4.09
N VAL A 333 23.32 -11.28 -5.05
CA VAL A 333 24.36 -12.26 -5.39
C VAL A 333 25.30 -12.50 -4.20
N ILE A 334 25.80 -11.44 -3.55
CA ILE A 334 26.66 -11.55 -2.35
C ILE A 334 25.92 -12.29 -1.24
N GLY A 335 24.63 -11.98 -1.02
CA GLY A 335 23.78 -12.64 -0.05
C GLY A 335 23.60 -14.13 -0.34
N ALA A 336 23.43 -14.51 -1.61
CA ALA A 336 23.37 -15.91 -2.03
C ALA A 336 24.68 -16.67 -1.72
N PHE A 337 25.84 -16.06 -1.98
CA PHE A 337 27.13 -16.63 -1.57
C PHE A 337 27.29 -16.72 -0.05
N ALA A 338 26.82 -15.71 0.70
CA ALA A 338 26.87 -15.69 2.15
C ALA A 338 26.05 -16.84 2.77
N VAL A 339 24.87 -17.14 2.20
CA VAL A 339 24.07 -18.31 2.59
C VAL A 339 24.85 -19.60 2.33
N GLY A 340 25.48 -19.74 1.16
CA GLY A 340 26.33 -20.89 0.85
C GLY A 340 27.50 -21.07 1.82
N LEU A 341 28.21 -19.99 2.15
CA LEU A 341 29.28 -19.98 3.15
C LEU A 341 28.75 -20.37 4.54
N GLY A 342 27.57 -19.89 4.92
CA GLY A 342 26.91 -20.27 6.17
C GLY A 342 26.60 -21.77 6.24
N LEU A 343 26.08 -22.35 5.15
CA LEU A 343 25.84 -23.79 5.04
C LEU A 343 27.14 -24.60 5.12
N ILE A 344 28.20 -24.16 4.45
CA ILE A 344 29.53 -24.79 4.53
C ILE A 344 30.04 -24.74 5.97
N GLY A 345 29.91 -23.61 6.66
CA GLY A 345 30.31 -23.47 8.06
C GLY A 345 29.57 -24.43 8.99
N LEU A 346 28.25 -24.54 8.83
CA LEU A 346 27.43 -25.51 9.57
C LEU A 346 27.84 -26.95 9.26
N ALA A 347 28.04 -27.29 7.97
CA ALA A 347 28.47 -28.61 7.55
C ALA A 347 29.85 -28.97 8.11
N GLN A 348 30.79 -28.02 8.19
CA GLN A 348 32.11 -28.24 8.78
C GLN A 348 32.03 -28.51 10.29
N VAL A 349 31.24 -27.73 11.03
CA VAL A 349 31.08 -27.90 12.49
C VAL A 349 30.39 -29.21 12.81
N HIS A 350 29.23 -29.48 12.20
CA HIS A 350 28.46 -30.70 12.46
C HIS A 350 29.13 -31.94 11.86
N GLY A 351 29.72 -31.83 10.67
CA GLY A 351 30.45 -32.93 10.04
C GLY A 351 31.66 -33.38 10.86
N LYS A 352 32.44 -32.43 11.41
CA LYS A 352 33.57 -32.76 12.29
C LYS A 352 33.11 -33.49 13.56
N ARG A 353 31.96 -33.12 14.14
CA ARG A 353 31.40 -33.82 15.32
C ARG A 353 30.98 -35.24 14.99
N VAL A 354 30.33 -35.46 13.85
CA VAL A 354 29.91 -36.80 13.39
C VAL A 354 31.13 -37.68 13.12
N LEU A 355 32.08 -37.19 12.32
CA LEU A 355 33.27 -37.96 11.93
C LEU A 355 34.17 -38.33 13.12
N ARG A 356 34.21 -37.49 14.16
CA ARG A 356 35.03 -37.70 15.36
C ARG A 356 34.24 -38.23 16.55
N ALA A 357 32.97 -38.61 16.37
CA ALA A 357 32.07 -39.06 17.44
C ALA A 357 32.11 -38.18 18.70
N GLN A 358 32.16 -36.86 18.51
CA GLN A 358 32.23 -35.91 19.62
C GLN A 358 30.88 -35.83 20.36
N SER A 359 30.90 -35.26 21.57
CA SER A 359 29.67 -34.94 22.29
C SER A 359 28.74 -34.10 21.40
N GLY A 360 27.47 -34.51 21.30
CA GLY A 360 26.48 -33.89 20.41
C GLY A 360 26.45 -34.42 18.96
N TRP A 361 27.03 -35.61 18.70
CA TRP A 361 27.01 -36.21 17.36
C TRP A 361 25.60 -36.66 16.90
N PRO A 362 24.69 -37.18 17.75
CA PRO A 362 23.35 -37.59 17.28
C PRO A 362 22.52 -36.40 16.77
N GLU A 363 22.62 -35.24 17.43
CA GLU A 363 21.97 -33.99 17.03
C GLU A 363 22.56 -33.50 15.69
N SER A 364 23.86 -33.69 15.49
CA SER A 364 24.54 -33.35 14.25
C SER A 364 24.11 -34.26 13.08
N VAL A 365 23.85 -35.54 13.32
CA VAL A 365 23.23 -36.44 12.32
C VAL A 365 21.80 -36.00 12.01
N THR A 366 21.02 -35.69 13.05
CA THR A 366 19.63 -35.21 12.91
C THR A 366 19.57 -33.94 12.07
N PHE A 367 20.51 -33.02 12.24
CA PHE A 367 20.66 -31.82 11.41
C PHE A 367 20.80 -32.18 9.92
N PHE A 368 21.72 -33.08 9.56
CA PHE A 368 21.92 -33.45 8.16
C PHE A 368 20.70 -34.16 7.57
N VAL A 369 20.09 -35.08 8.31
CA VAL A 369 18.87 -35.78 7.86
C VAL A 369 17.74 -34.78 7.63
N ALA A 370 17.51 -33.86 8.56
CA ALA A 370 16.47 -32.82 8.44
C ALA A 370 16.75 -31.85 7.29
N ALA A 371 18.00 -31.43 7.10
CA ALA A 371 18.40 -30.54 6.02
C ALA A 371 18.21 -31.19 4.63
N VAL A 372 18.64 -32.45 4.47
CA VAL A 372 18.46 -33.21 3.23
C VAL A 372 16.98 -33.45 2.96
N ALA A 373 16.21 -33.91 3.97
CA ALA A 373 14.77 -34.12 3.83
C ALA A 373 14.05 -32.83 3.40
N MET A 374 14.32 -31.71 4.07
CA MET A 374 13.73 -30.41 3.72
C MET A 374 14.07 -30.01 2.28
N ALA A 375 15.34 -30.13 1.88
CA ALA A 375 15.77 -29.78 0.54
C ALA A 375 15.08 -30.66 -0.52
N SER A 376 15.02 -31.97 -0.31
CA SER A 376 14.38 -32.92 -1.22
C SER A 376 12.88 -32.62 -1.38
N PHE A 377 12.13 -32.43 -0.29
CA PHE A 377 10.70 -32.12 -0.36
C PHE A 377 10.44 -30.74 -0.98
N ALA A 378 11.26 -29.73 -0.66
CA ALA A 378 11.14 -28.39 -1.24
C ALA A 378 11.39 -28.38 -2.76
N VAL A 379 12.43 -29.10 -3.23
CA VAL A 379 12.71 -29.22 -4.67
C VAL A 379 11.58 -29.97 -5.37
N TYR A 380 11.14 -31.09 -4.82
CA TYR A 380 10.08 -31.91 -5.41
C TYR A 380 8.74 -31.13 -5.50
N ALA A 381 8.35 -30.41 -4.44
CA ALA A 381 7.14 -29.58 -4.45
C ALA A 381 7.19 -28.44 -5.49
N ARG A 382 8.39 -27.94 -5.81
CA ARG A 382 8.57 -26.82 -6.75
C ARG A 382 8.69 -27.26 -8.20
N THR A 383 9.21 -28.46 -8.47
CA THR A 383 9.34 -29.00 -9.84
C THR A 383 8.09 -29.71 -10.33
N GLN A 384 7.19 -30.13 -9.42
CA GLN A 384 5.98 -30.87 -9.77
C GLN A 384 4.72 -30.24 -9.12
N PRO A 385 4.31 -29.03 -9.54
CA PRO A 385 3.17 -28.32 -8.93
C PRO A 385 1.83 -29.05 -9.11
N ASP A 386 1.67 -29.86 -10.17
CA ASP A 386 0.44 -30.62 -10.47
C ASP A 386 0.41 -32.01 -9.80
N ALA A 387 1.51 -32.44 -9.15
CA ALA A 387 1.56 -33.73 -8.48
C ALA A 387 0.76 -33.69 -7.17
N LYS A 388 -0.27 -34.55 -7.08
CA LYS A 388 -1.09 -34.74 -5.88
C LYS A 388 -0.20 -34.99 -4.64
N ASN A 389 -0.18 -33.98 -3.78
CA ASN A 389 -0.13 -34.01 -2.32
C ASN A 389 1.15 -34.48 -1.60
N TRP A 390 1.95 -35.45 -2.08
CA TRP A 390 3.03 -35.98 -1.22
C TRP A 390 4.18 -34.98 -0.98
N GLY A 391 4.61 -34.29 -2.04
CA GLY A 391 5.65 -33.27 -1.97
C GLY A 391 5.29 -32.07 -1.11
N SER A 392 4.12 -31.51 -1.38
CA SER A 392 3.61 -30.34 -0.68
C SER A 392 3.26 -30.65 0.77
N GLN A 393 2.70 -31.82 1.08
CA GLN A 393 2.42 -32.26 2.45
C GLN A 393 3.71 -32.51 3.24
N GLY A 394 4.70 -33.17 2.64
CA GLY A 394 6.00 -33.38 3.28
C GLY A 394 6.71 -32.06 3.58
N TYR A 395 6.74 -31.12 2.63
CA TYR A 395 7.24 -29.77 2.88
C TYR A 395 6.43 -29.05 3.97
N HIS A 396 5.10 -29.14 3.93
CA HIS A 396 4.25 -28.50 4.94
C HIS A 396 4.54 -29.02 6.36
N LEU A 397 4.66 -30.34 6.51
CA LEU A 397 4.97 -30.97 7.79
C LEU A 397 6.35 -30.53 8.29
N LEU A 398 7.38 -30.60 7.44
CA LEU A 398 8.74 -30.25 7.83
C LEU A 398 8.87 -28.76 8.15
N PHE A 399 8.23 -27.89 7.35
CA PHE A 399 8.36 -26.43 7.49
C PHE A 399 7.41 -25.86 8.54
N TYR A 400 6.09 -26.04 8.37
CA TYR A 400 5.09 -25.47 9.26
C TYR A 400 4.86 -26.33 10.51
N GLY A 401 5.08 -27.65 10.44
CA GLY A 401 4.87 -28.58 11.56
C GLY A 401 6.08 -28.75 12.48
N LEU A 402 7.30 -28.68 11.94
CA LEU A 402 8.53 -28.87 12.72
C LEU A 402 9.38 -27.60 12.79
N LEU A 403 9.88 -27.10 11.66
CA LEU A 403 10.86 -26.00 11.65
C LEU A 403 10.31 -24.73 12.30
N GLN A 404 9.10 -24.30 11.93
CA GLN A 404 8.51 -23.07 12.46
C GLN A 404 8.16 -23.16 13.96
N PRO A 405 7.51 -24.23 14.47
CA PRO A 405 7.26 -24.39 15.90
C PRO A 405 8.54 -24.55 16.73
N LEU A 406 9.53 -25.32 16.24
CA LEU A 406 10.82 -25.45 16.91
C LEU A 406 11.56 -24.11 16.93
N GLY A 407 11.56 -23.37 15.83
CA GLY A 407 12.11 -22.01 15.78
C GLY A 407 11.39 -21.06 16.75
N ALA A 408 10.06 -21.09 16.79
CA ALA A 408 9.26 -20.31 17.72
C ALA A 408 9.55 -20.68 19.19
N SER A 409 9.81 -21.96 19.49
CA SER A 409 10.21 -22.41 20.83
C SER A 409 11.56 -21.83 21.25
N MET A 410 12.54 -21.79 20.33
CA MET A 410 13.85 -21.18 20.59
C MET A 410 13.72 -19.68 20.83
N PHE A 411 12.96 -18.97 20.00
CA PHE A 411 12.71 -17.53 20.20
C PHE A 411 11.91 -17.24 21.47
N SER A 412 10.95 -18.10 21.83
CA SER A 412 10.18 -17.98 23.07
C SER A 412 11.06 -18.14 24.30
N LEU A 413 11.93 -19.16 24.32
CA LEU A 413 12.92 -19.35 25.38
C LEU A 413 13.88 -18.17 25.44
N LEU A 414 14.39 -17.71 24.30
CA LEU A 414 15.28 -16.55 24.24
C LEU A 414 14.60 -15.28 24.76
N ALA A 415 13.33 -15.04 24.42
CA ALA A 415 12.55 -13.94 24.96
C ALA A 415 12.36 -14.07 26.48
N ALA A 416 12.00 -15.26 26.99
CA ALA A 416 11.86 -15.50 28.42
C ALA A 416 13.18 -15.24 29.17
N TYR A 417 14.31 -15.71 28.63
CA TYR A 417 15.63 -15.43 29.19
C TYR A 417 16.02 -13.96 29.10
N LEU A 418 15.75 -13.29 27.97
CA LEU A 418 16.03 -11.87 27.80
C LEU A 418 15.23 -11.03 28.79
N VAL A 419 13.94 -11.33 28.99
CA VAL A 419 13.07 -10.65 29.96
C VAL A 419 13.56 -10.92 31.38
N SER A 420 13.88 -12.16 31.73
CA SER A 420 14.42 -12.52 33.06
C SER A 420 15.78 -11.87 33.34
N ALA A 421 16.69 -11.86 32.36
CA ALA A 421 17.99 -11.21 32.47
C ALA A 421 17.84 -9.69 32.57
N SER A 422 17.00 -9.08 31.72
CA SER A 422 16.72 -7.65 31.73
C SER A 422 16.03 -7.22 33.01
N TYR A 423 15.08 -7.98 33.56
CA TYR A 423 14.46 -7.69 34.85
C TYR A 423 15.47 -7.72 36.00
N ARG A 424 16.39 -8.69 35.99
CA ARG A 424 17.47 -8.78 36.99
C ARG A 424 18.52 -7.66 36.84
N ALA A 425 18.89 -7.30 35.62
CA ALA A 425 19.89 -6.28 35.31
C ALA A 425 19.34 -4.85 35.46
N PHE A 426 18.09 -4.63 35.03
CA PHE A 426 17.33 -3.40 35.16
C PHE A 426 16.21 -3.60 36.20
N ARG A 427 16.56 -3.75 37.49
CA ARG A 427 15.58 -3.31 38.50
C ARG A 427 15.22 -1.87 38.13
N ILE A 428 13.93 -1.55 38.02
CA ILE A 428 13.45 -0.18 37.78
C ILE A 428 13.96 0.68 38.95
N ARG A 429 15.16 1.21 38.78
CA ARG A 429 15.91 2.00 39.77
C ARG A 429 15.96 3.47 39.37
N SER A 430 15.57 3.76 38.13
CA SER A 430 15.50 5.12 37.59
C SER A 430 14.19 5.32 36.82
N PHE A 431 13.82 6.58 36.68
CA PHE A 431 12.64 6.99 35.92
C PHE A 431 12.74 6.56 34.44
N GLU A 432 13.93 6.68 33.85
CA GLU A 432 14.21 6.30 32.47
C GLU A 432 14.07 4.79 32.27
N GLY A 433 14.56 3.98 33.21
CA GLY A 433 14.40 2.52 33.17
C GLY A 433 12.92 2.11 33.27
N GLY A 434 12.14 2.83 34.09
CA GLY A 434 10.70 2.65 34.18
C GLY A 434 9.97 3.02 32.88
N LEU A 435 10.37 4.14 32.26
CA LEU A 435 9.81 4.59 30.98
C LEU A 435 10.07 3.57 29.86
N LEU A 436 11.28 3.00 29.79
CA LEU A 436 11.62 1.97 28.81
C LEU A 436 10.81 0.69 29.02
N ALA A 437 10.72 0.21 30.27
CA ALA A 437 9.94 -0.99 30.61
C ALA A 437 8.44 -0.79 30.31
N GLY A 438 7.88 0.38 30.67
CA GLY A 438 6.49 0.73 30.39
C GLY A 438 6.21 0.83 28.88
N SER A 439 7.12 1.42 28.11
CA SER A 439 7.01 1.51 26.65
C SER A 439 7.04 0.13 26.01
N ALA A 440 7.94 -0.75 26.45
CA ALA A 440 8.03 -2.12 25.96
C ALA A 440 6.76 -2.93 26.26
N LEU A 441 6.23 -2.80 27.49
CA LEU A 441 4.97 -3.43 27.88
C LEU A 441 3.80 -2.95 27.03
N LEU A 442 3.68 -1.64 26.79
CA LEU A 442 2.65 -1.07 25.93
C LEU A 442 2.73 -1.60 24.49
N ILE A 443 3.94 -1.67 23.93
CA ILE A 443 4.14 -2.20 22.57
C ILE A 443 3.80 -3.69 22.51
N MET A 444 4.28 -4.51 23.45
CA MET A 444 3.98 -5.93 23.49
C MET A 444 2.48 -6.21 23.67
N LEU A 445 1.81 -5.44 24.52
CA LEU A 445 0.38 -5.56 24.74
C LEU A 445 -0.44 -5.17 23.50
N GLY A 446 0.03 -4.19 22.72
CA GLY A 446 -0.59 -3.81 21.45
C GLY A 446 -0.44 -4.83 20.31
N GLN A 447 0.59 -5.69 20.37
CA GLN A 447 0.84 -6.76 19.39
C GLN A 447 -0.03 -8.00 19.62
N VAL A 448 -0.62 -8.15 20.82
CA VAL A 448 -1.46 -9.29 21.17
C VAL A 448 -2.94 -8.90 21.22
N PRO A 449 -3.88 -9.83 20.93
CA PRO A 449 -5.32 -9.55 20.95
C PRO A 449 -5.84 -8.94 22.27
N VAL A 450 -5.15 -9.23 23.38
CA VAL A 450 -5.50 -8.73 24.73
C VAL A 450 -5.47 -7.21 24.81
N GLY A 451 -4.51 -6.52 24.17
CA GLY A 451 -4.45 -5.07 24.21
C GLY A 451 -5.65 -4.40 23.55
N ASN A 452 -6.14 -5.00 22.46
CA ASN A 452 -7.38 -4.54 21.83
C ASN A 452 -8.59 -4.82 22.71
N TRP A 453 -8.69 -6.02 23.30
CA TRP A 453 -9.80 -6.37 24.20
C TRP A 453 -9.89 -5.41 25.40
N LEU A 454 -8.76 -5.09 26.04
CA LEU A 454 -8.71 -4.17 27.19
C LEU A 454 -9.12 -2.73 26.84
N THR A 455 -8.88 -2.30 25.60
CA THR A 455 -9.09 -0.89 25.20
C THR A 455 -10.18 -0.70 24.16
N ALA A 456 -10.97 -1.72 23.85
CA ALA A 456 -12.00 -1.68 22.81
C ALA A 456 -13.04 -0.57 23.03
N ASN A 457 -13.37 -0.28 24.30
CA ASN A 457 -14.36 0.73 24.68
C ASN A 457 -13.78 2.15 24.77
N LEU A 458 -12.46 2.30 24.67
CA LEU A 458 -11.82 3.61 24.71
C LEU A 458 -11.90 4.31 23.35
N PRO A 459 -11.83 5.65 23.34
CA PRO A 459 -11.66 6.40 22.11
C PRO A 459 -10.48 5.88 21.29
N PRO A 460 -10.57 5.84 19.95
CA PRO A 460 -9.57 5.21 19.09
C PRO A 460 -8.11 5.60 19.40
N TYR A 461 -7.87 6.88 19.69
CA TYR A 461 -6.52 7.42 19.97
C TYR A 461 -5.92 6.95 21.30
N LEU A 462 -6.71 6.41 22.22
CA LEU A 462 -6.24 5.82 23.49
C LEU A 462 -6.15 4.29 23.44
N GLN A 463 -6.54 3.67 22.31
CA GLN A 463 -6.44 2.23 22.16
C GLN A 463 -4.97 1.80 22.08
N ILE A 464 -4.59 0.82 22.89
CA ILE A 464 -3.19 0.36 22.99
C ILE A 464 -2.63 -0.08 21.62
N PRO A 465 -3.37 -0.81 20.75
CA PRO A 465 -2.89 -1.14 19.41
C PRO A 465 -2.59 0.10 18.55
N ARG A 466 -3.35 1.19 18.71
CA ARG A 466 -3.10 2.43 17.95
C ARG A 466 -1.88 3.18 18.45
N ILE A 467 -1.70 3.25 19.77
CA ILE A 467 -0.50 3.84 20.38
C ILE A 467 0.74 3.05 19.94
N MET A 468 0.67 1.72 19.97
CA MET A 468 1.71 0.83 19.45
C MET A 468 2.00 1.08 17.97
N ALA A 469 0.97 1.17 17.13
CA ALA A 469 1.12 1.42 15.69
C ALA A 469 1.81 2.77 15.43
N TRP A 470 1.41 3.82 16.14
CA TRP A 470 2.07 5.11 16.09
C TRP A 470 3.55 5.00 16.51
N ALA A 471 3.84 4.37 17.64
CA ALA A 471 5.22 4.20 18.11
C ALA A 471 6.10 3.44 17.09
N LEU A 472 5.59 2.37 16.48
CA LEU A 472 6.34 1.50 15.56
C LEU A 472 6.41 2.02 14.11
N PHE A 473 5.39 2.71 13.62
CA PHE A 473 5.34 3.15 12.22
C PHE A 473 5.63 4.64 12.02
N VAL A 474 5.64 5.42 13.10
CA VAL A 474 6.04 6.83 13.07
C VAL A 474 7.38 7.01 13.78
N ASN A 475 7.42 6.89 15.11
CA ASN A 475 8.63 7.22 15.89
C ASN A 475 9.81 6.32 15.53
N ASN A 476 9.57 5.01 15.49
CA ASN A 476 10.61 4.05 15.14
C ASN A 476 11.15 4.28 13.72
N THR A 477 10.35 4.80 12.77
CA THR A 477 10.90 5.11 11.43
C THR A 477 11.91 6.25 11.45
N ALA A 478 11.77 7.23 12.33
CA ALA A 478 12.77 8.27 12.53
C ALA A 478 14.05 7.70 13.18
N VAL A 479 13.90 6.85 14.19
CA VAL A 479 15.03 6.18 14.88
C VAL A 479 15.78 5.26 13.92
N VAL A 480 15.08 4.40 13.19
CA VAL A 480 15.69 3.49 12.19
C VAL A 480 16.43 4.28 11.12
N ARG A 481 15.93 5.44 10.70
CA ARG A 481 16.67 6.34 9.78
C ARG A 481 17.98 6.83 10.40
N ALA A 482 17.97 7.26 11.66
CA ALA A 482 19.18 7.69 12.37
C ALA A 482 20.18 6.53 12.59
N VAL A 483 19.68 5.34 12.96
CA VAL A 483 20.49 4.13 13.10
C VAL A 483 21.12 3.74 11.76
N ASN A 484 20.34 3.69 10.69
CA ASN A 484 20.84 3.38 9.35
C ASN A 484 21.89 4.39 8.91
N PHE A 485 21.67 5.69 9.16
CA PHE A 485 22.67 6.71 8.92
C PHE A 485 23.96 6.42 9.70
N GLY A 486 23.87 6.11 11.00
CA GLY A 486 25.01 5.72 11.82
C GLY A 486 25.72 4.46 11.32
N ILE A 487 24.98 3.44 10.87
CA ILE A 487 25.52 2.22 10.26
C ILE A 487 26.28 2.57 8.97
N PHE A 488 25.71 3.40 8.10
CA PHE A 488 26.37 3.78 6.84
C PHE A 488 27.64 4.60 7.07
N VAL A 489 27.60 5.56 8.00
CA VAL A 489 28.79 6.34 8.40
C VAL A 489 29.83 5.44 9.06
N GLY A 490 29.42 4.52 9.95
CA GLY A 490 30.31 3.57 10.59
C GLY A 490 30.95 2.59 9.61
N ALA A 491 30.18 2.06 8.65
CA ALA A 491 30.68 1.23 7.57
C ALA A 491 31.68 2.00 6.69
N LEU A 492 31.40 3.26 6.37
CA LEU A 492 32.31 4.13 5.63
C LEU A 492 33.60 4.38 6.42
N ALA A 493 33.51 4.65 7.73
CA ALA A 493 34.65 4.86 8.61
C ALA A 493 35.53 3.61 8.75
N THR A 494 34.92 2.43 8.93
CA THR A 494 35.65 1.15 8.93
C THR A 494 36.31 0.90 7.58
N ALA A 495 35.61 1.14 6.47
CA ALA A 495 36.19 1.01 5.14
C ALA A 495 37.39 1.96 4.93
N LEU A 496 37.29 3.21 5.37
CA LEU A 496 38.37 4.20 5.36
C LEU A 496 39.58 3.75 6.20
N ARG A 497 39.34 3.24 7.42
CA ARG A 497 40.42 2.73 8.29
C ARG A 497 41.17 1.59 7.62
N VAL A 498 40.45 0.67 6.99
CA VAL A 498 41.09 -0.42 6.23
C VAL A 498 41.80 0.15 4.99
N TRP A 499 41.26 1.19 4.34
CA TRP A 499 41.79 1.78 3.09
C TRP A 499 43.09 2.53 3.29
N LEU A 500 43.11 3.38 4.30
CA LEU A 500 44.30 4.07 4.78
C LEU A 500 45.22 3.13 5.56
N SER A 501 44.78 1.89 5.78
CA SER A 501 45.51 0.84 6.47
C SER A 501 45.93 1.23 7.89
N MET A 502 45.06 1.96 8.59
CA MET A 502 45.26 2.40 9.97
C MET A 502 45.22 1.23 10.97
N ASP A 503 44.57 0.12 10.64
CA ASP A 503 44.46 -1.08 11.50
C ASP A 503 45.73 -1.97 11.51
N ARG A 504 46.92 -1.41 11.26
CA ARG A 504 48.20 -2.18 11.26
C ARG A 504 48.75 -2.47 12.67
N ALA A 505 48.23 -1.83 13.72
CA ALA A 505 48.87 -1.80 15.03
C ALA A 505 48.72 -3.09 15.87
N SER A 506 47.79 -4.01 15.58
CA SER A 506 47.56 -5.21 16.42
C SER A 506 48.30 -6.48 15.98
N MET A 507 49.11 -6.44 14.91
CA MET A 507 49.83 -7.61 14.38
C MET A 507 51.35 -7.42 14.33
N ARG A 508 51.93 -6.76 15.34
CA ARG A 508 53.39 -6.59 15.49
C ARG A 508 53.97 -7.17 16.79
N SER A 509 53.20 -7.92 17.58
CA SER A 509 53.69 -8.57 18.82
C SER A 509 53.90 -10.07 18.70
N ILE A 510 54.11 -10.59 17.49
CA ILE A 510 54.59 -11.96 17.27
C ILE A 510 55.74 -11.84 16.26
N ASP A 511 56.87 -11.35 16.72
CA ASP A 511 58.22 -11.63 16.21
C ASP A 511 59.13 -11.74 17.43
#